data_AF-A0A1Y1UYP9-F1
#
_entry.id   AF-A0A1Y1UYP9-F1
#
_cell.length_a   1.000
_cell.length_b   1.000
_cell.length_c   1.000
_cell.angle_alpha   90.00
_cell.angle_beta   90.00
_cell.angle_gamma   90.00
#
_symmetry.space_group_name_H-M   'P 1'
#
loop_
_entity.id
_entity.type
_entity.pdbx_description
1 polymer ?
#
loop_
_entity_poly.entity_id
_entity_poly.type
_entity_poly.pdbx_seq_one_letter_code
_entity_poly.pdbx_strand_id
1 'polypeptide(L)'
;MNEMLDEMATAGMSIVRSSILKNYKNMDHLYNSSVTPEDVLKKCFGNPDFYFLYKMLDHSLAAMIKSESILFENIKGSVKKIMMLLLLAIFGDIIFYITSFLIAYKDIHTTNKILNELVNIIFIIPQSTINMIPQFKRFIETGSFEEE
;
A
#
# COMPACT_ATOMS: atom_id res chain seq x y z
N MET A 1 14.61 20.40 24.02
CA MET A 1 13.43 20.81 23.22
C MET A 1 12.82 22.11 23.74
N ASN A 2 12.67 22.28 25.06
CA ASN A 2 12.24 23.57 25.64
C ASN A 2 13.22 24.72 25.40
N GLU A 3 14.53 24.52 25.59
CA GLU A 3 15.53 25.59 25.54
C GLU A 3 15.57 26.37 24.21
N MET A 4 15.41 25.66 23.09
CA MET A 4 15.36 26.27 21.76
C MET A 4 14.06 27.05 21.52
N LEU A 5 12.93 26.54 22.04
CA LEU A 5 11.65 27.24 22.00
C LEU A 5 11.69 28.49 22.89
N ASP A 6 12.34 28.39 24.04
CA ASP A 6 12.54 29.49 24.98
C ASP A 6 13.47 30.57 24.36
N GLU A 7 14.53 30.19 23.65
CA GLU A 7 15.38 31.11 22.88
C GLU A 7 14.60 31.77 21.74
N MET A 8 13.80 31.01 20.97
CA MET A 8 12.96 31.59 19.90
C MET A 8 11.91 32.56 20.46
N ALA A 9 11.27 32.23 21.58
CA ALA A 9 10.31 33.09 22.24
C ALA A 9 10.99 34.36 22.80
N THR A 10 12.19 34.22 23.36
CA THR A 10 12.99 35.33 23.88
C THR A 10 13.45 36.25 22.76
N ALA A 11 13.97 35.71 21.65
CA ALA A 11 14.34 36.47 20.45
C ALA A 11 13.12 37.16 19.83
N GLY A 12 11.98 36.48 19.72
CA GLY A 12 10.74 37.06 19.22
C GLY A 12 10.23 38.21 20.10
N MET A 13 10.24 38.03 21.43
CA MET A 13 9.90 39.09 22.37
C MET A 13 10.90 40.26 22.32
N SER A 14 12.19 39.99 22.13
CA SER A 14 13.24 41.00 21.97
C SER A 14 12.98 41.85 20.72
N ILE A 15 12.66 41.22 19.58
CA ILE A 15 12.33 41.92 18.34
C ILE A 15 11.07 42.77 18.50
N VAL A 16 9.99 42.23 19.09
CA VAL A 16 8.75 42.96 19.36
C VAL A 16 8.96 44.12 20.33
N ARG A 17 9.85 43.97 21.32
CA ARG A 17 10.23 45.05 22.23
C ARG A 17 11.14 46.08 21.58
N SER A 18 11.95 45.69 20.60
CA SER A 18 12.80 46.60 19.83
C SER A 18 12.01 47.41 18.79
N SER A 19 10.82 46.94 18.41
CA SER A 19 9.95 47.58 17.40
C SER A 19 9.06 48.70 17.97
N ILE A 20 9.49 49.42 19.02
CA ILE A 20 8.74 50.53 19.62
C ILE A 20 8.36 51.57 18.55
N LEU A 21 7.12 51.46 18.05
CA LEU A 21 6.51 52.31 17.02
C LEU A 21 6.32 53.76 17.47
N LYS A 22 6.51 54.05 18.76
CA LYS A 22 6.29 55.37 19.36
C LYS A 22 7.26 56.43 18.81
N ASN A 23 8.49 56.03 18.46
CA ASN A 23 9.51 56.95 17.91
C ASN A 23 9.48 57.04 16.38
N TYR A 24 8.72 56.17 15.70
CA TYR A 24 8.64 56.11 14.24
C TYR A 24 7.44 56.89 13.67
N LYS A 25 6.50 57.32 14.52
CA LYS A 25 5.35 58.17 14.16
C LYS A 25 5.67 59.67 14.28
N ASN A 26 6.72 60.13 13.60
CA ASN A 26 6.98 61.57 13.43
C ASN A 26 6.45 62.03 12.05
N MET A 27 6.08 63.31 11.94
CA MET A 27 5.52 63.90 10.70
C MET A 27 6.36 63.60 9.44
N ASP A 28 7.68 63.50 9.57
CA ASP A 28 8.61 63.21 8.47
C ASP A 28 8.48 61.78 7.90
N HIS A 29 8.10 60.80 8.73
CA HIS A 29 7.93 59.41 8.33
C HIS A 29 6.49 59.07 7.89
N LEU A 30 5.54 60.00 8.10
CA LEU A 30 4.14 59.81 7.74
C LEU A 30 3.91 59.85 6.22
N TYR A 31 4.75 60.59 5.49
CA TYR A 31 4.57 60.88 4.06
C TYR A 31 5.71 60.39 3.15
N ASN A 32 6.89 60.03 3.69
CA ASN A 32 8.04 59.53 2.93
C ASN A 32 8.58 58.20 3.49
N SER A 33 7.82 57.12 3.36
CA SER A 33 8.23 55.76 3.75
C SER A 33 8.85 54.99 2.59
N SER A 34 9.93 55.51 2.00
CA SER A 34 10.72 54.69 1.07
C SER A 34 11.64 53.79 1.90
N VAL A 35 11.12 52.67 2.37
CA VAL A 35 11.95 51.58 2.91
C VAL A 35 12.85 51.11 1.78
N THR A 36 14.14 51.41 1.87
CA THR A 36 15.12 50.94 0.89
C THR A 36 15.52 49.48 1.20
N PRO A 37 15.92 48.68 0.20
CA PRO A 37 16.43 47.32 0.43
C PRO A 37 17.62 47.29 1.41
N GLU A 38 18.44 48.34 1.42
CA GLU A 38 19.58 48.51 2.33
C GLU A 38 19.15 48.70 3.79
N ASP A 39 18.07 49.43 4.04
CA ASP A 39 17.49 49.59 5.38
C ASP A 39 16.97 48.26 5.94
N VAL A 40 16.39 47.42 5.10
CA VAL A 40 15.91 46.08 5.49
C VAL A 40 17.09 45.16 5.82
N LEU A 41 18.14 45.17 4.98
CA LEU A 41 19.37 44.41 5.23
C LEU A 41 20.02 44.81 6.55
N LYS A 42 20.13 46.11 6.83
CA LYS A 42 20.83 46.61 8.01
C LYS A 42 20.01 46.46 9.30
N LYS A 43 18.70 46.72 9.25
CA LYS A 43 17.83 46.70 10.46
C LYS A 43 17.28 45.32 10.78
N CYS A 44 16.98 44.51 9.77
CA CYS A 44 16.47 43.16 9.98
C CYS A 44 17.61 42.14 10.04
N PHE A 45 18.49 42.08 9.04
CA PHE A 45 19.55 41.05 9.00
C PHE A 45 20.83 41.44 9.77
N GLY A 46 20.98 42.71 10.17
CA GLY A 46 22.00 43.14 11.11
C GLY A 46 21.65 42.90 12.58
N ASN A 47 20.39 42.54 12.90
CA ASN A 47 19.98 42.20 14.25
C ASN A 47 20.20 40.68 14.49
N PRO A 48 21.04 40.29 15.48
CA PRO A 48 21.31 38.88 15.79
C PRO A 48 20.06 38.05 16.08
N ASP A 49 19.05 38.63 16.75
CA ASP A 49 17.82 37.93 17.13
C ASP A 49 16.97 37.59 15.90
N PHE A 50 16.86 38.55 14.96
CA PHE A 50 16.12 38.34 13.73
C PHE A 50 16.86 37.39 12.79
N TYR A 51 18.19 37.49 12.71
CA TYR A 51 19.02 36.56 11.94
C TYR A 51 18.92 35.13 12.49
N PHE A 52 18.94 34.96 13.82
CA PHE A 52 18.76 33.67 14.47
C PHE A 52 17.40 33.06 14.13
N LEU A 53 16.30 33.81 14.27
CA LEU A 53 14.96 33.34 13.90
C LEU A 53 14.86 32.98 12.42
N TYR A 54 15.43 33.80 11.53
CA TYR A 54 15.46 33.53 10.09
C TYR A 54 16.20 32.22 9.79
N LYS A 55 17.40 32.02 10.35
CA LYS A 55 18.18 30.79 10.18
C LYS A 55 17.49 29.56 10.75
N MET A 56 16.78 29.73 11.87
CA MET A 56 15.97 28.66 12.46
C MET A 56 14.81 28.25 11.57
N LEU A 57 14.10 29.23 10.99
CA LEU A 57 13.01 28.96 10.05
C LEU A 57 13.52 28.29 8.78
N ASP A 58 14.64 28.77 8.23
CA ASP A 58 15.29 28.17 7.05
C ASP A 58 15.69 26.71 7.30
N HIS A 59 16.30 26.43 8.46
CA HIS A 59 16.67 25.07 8.85
C HIS A 59 15.45 24.17 9.07
N SER A 60 14.39 24.69 9.72
CA SER A 60 13.13 23.96 9.92
C SER A 60 12.45 23.63 8.58
N LEU A 61 12.48 24.56 7.63
CA LEU A 61 11.90 24.36 6.31
C LEU A 61 12.68 23.31 5.51
N ALA A 62 14.01 23.35 5.56
CA ALA A 62 14.86 22.32 4.95
C ALA A 62 14.63 20.93 5.57
N ALA A 63 14.49 20.86 6.90
CA ALA A 63 14.18 19.61 7.60
C ALA A 63 12.80 19.06 7.20
N MET A 64 11.80 19.93 7.05
CA MET A 64 10.45 19.55 6.62
C MET A 64 10.44 18.99 5.19
N ILE A 65 11.12 19.66 4.24
CA ILE A 65 11.27 19.16 2.86
C ILE A 65 11.94 17.79 2.84
N LYS A 66 13.00 17.60 3.63
CA LYS A 66 13.69 16.30 3.72
C LYS A 66 12.82 15.22 4.35
N SER A 67 12.01 15.57 5.34
CA SER A 67 11.06 14.64 5.95
C SER A 67 9.99 14.20 4.95
N GLU A 68 9.47 15.14 4.17
CA GLU A 68 8.51 14.86 3.10
C GLU A 68 9.09 13.92 2.05
N SER A 69 10.34 14.15 1.60
CA SER A 69 10.98 13.27 0.62
C SER A 69 11.17 11.85 1.15
N ILE A 70 11.57 11.70 2.42
CA ILE A 70 11.72 10.38 3.06
C ILE A 70 10.37 9.67 3.18
N LEU A 71 9.33 10.39 3.60
CA LEU A 71 7.97 9.84 3.68
C LEU A 71 7.49 9.36 2.31
N PHE A 72 7.70 10.18 1.28
CA PHE A 72 7.30 9.84 -0.09
C PHE A 72 8.06 8.61 -0.61
N GLU A 73 9.37 8.54 -0.40
CA GLU A 73 10.18 7.37 -0.78
C GLU A 73 9.73 6.10 -0.07
N ASN A 74 9.42 6.18 1.23
CA ASN A 74 8.93 5.05 2.00
C ASN A 74 7.56 4.57 1.51
N ILE A 75 6.63 5.49 1.26
CA ILE A 75 5.30 5.17 0.72
C ILE A 75 5.45 4.52 -0.66
N LYS A 76 6.25 5.13 -1.56
CA LYS A 76 6.51 4.59 -2.89
C LYS A 76 7.13 3.20 -2.83
N GLY A 77 8.09 2.98 -1.93
CA GLY A 77 8.71 1.68 -1.70
C GLY A 77 7.71 0.63 -1.21
N SER A 78 6.84 1.01 -0.26
CA SER A 78 5.79 0.13 0.25
C SER A 78 4.77 -0.27 -0.83
N VAL A 79 4.28 0.71 -1.59
CA VAL A 79 3.36 0.48 -2.71
C VAL A 79 3.99 -0.46 -3.75
N LYS A 80 5.26 -0.24 -4.11
CA LYS A 80 5.96 -1.11 -5.06
C LYS A 80 6.08 -2.55 -4.55
N LYS A 81 6.37 -2.76 -3.26
CA LYS A 81 6.43 -4.09 -2.65
C LYS A 81 5.07 -4.81 -2.67
N ILE A 82 4.01 -4.10 -2.29
CA ILE A 82 2.64 -4.64 -2.31
C ILE A 82 2.25 -5.02 -3.74
N MET A 83 2.54 -4.15 -4.72
CA MET A 83 2.27 -4.43 -6.13
C MET A 83 3.02 -5.68 -6.62
N MET A 84 4.28 -5.87 -6.21
CA MET A 84 5.06 -7.06 -6.55
C MET A 84 4.49 -8.34 -5.93
N LEU A 85 4.06 -8.29 -4.67
CA LEU A 85 3.39 -9.41 -4.01
C LEU A 85 2.08 -9.77 -4.71
N LEU A 86 1.30 -8.78 -5.13
CA LEU A 86 0.03 -8.99 -5.82
C LEU A 86 0.26 -9.64 -7.19
N LEU A 87 1.28 -9.20 -7.94
CA LEU A 87 1.68 -9.88 -9.18
C LEU A 87 2.08 -11.34 -8.93
N LEU A 88 2.86 -11.61 -7.89
CA LEU A 88 3.27 -12.97 -7.55
C LEU A 88 2.06 -13.85 -7.20
N ALA A 89 1.10 -13.32 -6.44
CA ALA A 89 -0.15 -14.01 -6.13
C ALA A 89 -0.92 -14.37 -7.41
N ILE A 90 -1.07 -13.43 -8.35
CA ILE A 90 -1.75 -13.68 -9.65
C ILE A 90 -1.05 -14.81 -10.42
N PHE A 91 0.28 -14.79 -10.52
CA PHE A 91 1.00 -15.88 -11.20
C PHE A 91 0.83 -17.23 -10.49
N GLY A 92 0.83 -17.23 -9.16
CA GLY A 92 0.53 -18.42 -8.36
C GLY A 92 -0.86 -18.98 -8.67
N ASP A 93 -1.88 -18.11 -8.68
CA ASP A 93 -3.26 -18.49 -8.97
C ASP A 93 -3.41 -19.07 -10.39
N ILE A 94 -2.72 -18.52 -11.37
CA ILE A 94 -2.71 -19.06 -12.74
C ILE A 94 -2.17 -20.49 -12.76
N ILE A 95 -1.07 -20.76 -12.04
CA ILE A 95 -0.48 -22.11 -11.96
C ILE A 95 -1.44 -23.08 -11.26
N PHE A 96 -2.05 -22.66 -10.15
CA PHE A 96 -3.05 -23.48 -9.45
C PHE A 96 -4.25 -23.78 -10.34
N TYR A 97 -4.75 -22.78 -11.08
CA TYR A 97 -5.86 -22.95 -12.00
C TYR A 97 -5.54 -23.97 -13.11
N ILE A 98 -4.38 -23.85 -13.75
CA ILE A 98 -3.93 -24.80 -14.79
C ILE A 98 -3.83 -26.21 -14.21
N THR A 99 -3.25 -26.36 -13.02
CA THR A 99 -3.09 -27.67 -12.38
C THR A 99 -4.43 -28.31 -12.05
N SER A 100 -5.36 -27.53 -11.47
CA SER A 100 -6.71 -27.98 -11.16
C SER A 100 -7.48 -28.40 -12.42
N PHE A 101 -7.31 -27.64 -13.52
CA PHE A 101 -7.93 -27.97 -14.80
C PHE A 101 -7.42 -29.31 -15.36
N LEU A 102 -6.11 -29.56 -15.31
CA LEU A 102 -5.52 -30.82 -15.77
C LEU A 102 -6.02 -32.03 -14.98
N ILE A 103 -6.11 -31.89 -13.65
CA ILE A 103 -6.65 -32.95 -12.77
C ILE A 103 -8.12 -33.21 -13.12
N ALA A 104 -8.95 -32.17 -13.15
CA ALA A 104 -10.37 -32.30 -13.48
C ALA A 104 -10.59 -32.94 -14.87
N TYR A 105 -9.80 -32.55 -15.87
CA TYR A 105 -9.87 -33.14 -17.20
C TYR A 105 -9.57 -34.64 -17.19
N LYS A 106 -8.51 -35.05 -16.47
CA LYS A 106 -8.16 -36.48 -16.32
C LYS A 106 -9.26 -37.26 -15.62
N ASP A 107 -9.85 -36.69 -14.58
CA ASP A 107 -10.91 -37.34 -13.80
C ASP A 107 -12.20 -37.51 -14.62
N ILE A 108 -12.59 -36.49 -15.40
CA ILE A 108 -13.72 -36.57 -16.33
C ILE A 108 -13.49 -37.68 -17.37
N HIS A 109 -12.30 -37.73 -17.98
CA HIS A 109 -12.01 -38.75 -18.99
C HIS A 109 -12.01 -40.16 -18.39
N THR A 110 -11.48 -40.33 -17.17
CA THR A 110 -11.46 -41.61 -16.48
C THR A 110 -12.88 -42.06 -16.12
N THR A 111 -13.69 -41.14 -15.59
CA THR A 111 -15.08 -41.39 -15.21
C THR A 111 -15.92 -41.76 -16.45
N ASN A 112 -15.77 -41.03 -17.55
CA ASN A 112 -16.48 -41.35 -18.81
C ASN A 112 -16.08 -42.73 -19.36
N LYS A 113 -14.81 -43.13 -19.23
CA LYS A 113 -14.37 -44.46 -19.63
C LYS A 113 -15.04 -45.54 -18.78
N ILE A 114 -15.03 -45.40 -17.46
CA ILE A 114 -15.68 -46.32 -16.52
C ILE A 114 -17.19 -46.41 -16.83
N LEU A 115 -17.83 -45.28 -17.10
CA LEU A 115 -19.26 -45.23 -17.40
C LEU A 115 -19.59 -45.94 -18.72
N ASN A 116 -18.78 -45.74 -19.77
CA ASN A 116 -18.94 -46.45 -21.03
C ASN A 116 -18.69 -47.96 -20.90
N GLU A 117 -17.70 -48.38 -20.11
CA GLU A 117 -17.46 -49.80 -19.81
C GLU A 117 -18.67 -50.41 -19.08
N LEU A 118 -19.22 -49.71 -18.09
CA LEU A 118 -20.38 -50.16 -17.33
C LEU A 118 -21.64 -50.28 -18.21
N VAL A 119 -21.88 -49.30 -19.10
CA VAL A 119 -22.95 -49.36 -20.10
C VAL A 119 -22.76 -50.56 -21.02
N ASN A 120 -21.55 -50.76 -21.57
CA ASN A 120 -21.28 -51.91 -22.45
C ASN A 120 -21.51 -53.25 -21.74
N ILE A 121 -21.13 -53.38 -20.47
CA ILE A 121 -21.38 -54.59 -19.67
C ILE A 121 -22.89 -54.85 -19.53
N ILE A 122 -23.69 -53.83 -19.21
CA ILE A 122 -25.15 -53.97 -19.05
C ILE A 122 -25.83 -54.38 -20.36
N PHE A 123 -25.43 -53.79 -21.50
CA PHE A 123 -26.14 -53.98 -22.77
C PHE A 123 -25.64 -55.16 -23.61
N ILE A 124 -24.39 -55.60 -23.45
CA ILE A 124 -23.81 -56.69 -24.26
C ILE A 124 -24.02 -58.07 -23.60
N ILE A 125 -24.04 -58.15 -22.27
CA ILE A 125 -24.19 -59.43 -21.58
C ILE A 125 -25.68 -59.85 -21.61
N PRO A 126 -26.01 -61.03 -22.15
CA PRO A 126 -27.38 -61.54 -22.14
C PRO A 126 -27.92 -61.61 -20.71
N GLN A 127 -29.17 -61.18 -20.48
CA GLN A 127 -29.77 -61.24 -19.13
C GLN A 127 -29.78 -62.64 -18.51
N SER A 128 -29.76 -63.69 -19.33
CA SER A 128 -29.60 -65.08 -18.86
C SER A 128 -28.25 -65.32 -18.19
N THR A 129 -27.18 -64.68 -18.67
CA THR A 129 -25.83 -64.73 -18.08
C THR A 129 -25.73 -63.86 -16.83
N ILE A 130 -26.37 -62.68 -16.81
CA ILE A 130 -26.44 -61.82 -15.63
C ILE A 130 -27.15 -62.54 -14.48
N ASN A 131 -28.26 -63.24 -14.76
CA ASN A 131 -28.98 -64.04 -13.77
C ASN A 131 -28.27 -65.34 -13.36
N MET A 132 -27.24 -65.78 -14.09
CA MET A 132 -26.47 -67.00 -13.77
C MET A 132 -25.38 -66.75 -12.71
N ILE A 133 -24.90 -65.51 -12.57
CA ILE A 133 -23.87 -65.14 -11.58
C ILE A 133 -24.47 -64.12 -10.59
N PRO A 134 -24.87 -64.55 -9.38
CA PRO A 134 -25.59 -63.70 -8.41
C PRO A 134 -24.88 -62.39 -8.06
N GLN A 135 -23.54 -62.44 -7.93
CA GLN A 135 -22.72 -61.26 -7.64
C GLN A 135 -22.81 -60.20 -8.76
N PHE A 136 -22.91 -60.63 -10.01
CA PHE A 136 -22.99 -59.74 -11.17
C PHE A 136 -24.36 -59.09 -11.28
N LYS A 137 -25.44 -59.84 -11.00
CA LYS A 137 -26.79 -59.28 -10.89
C LYS A 137 -26.88 -58.22 -9.79
N ARG A 138 -26.33 -58.51 -8.61
CA ARG A 138 -26.33 -57.58 -7.46
C ARG A 138 -25.53 -56.31 -7.76
N PHE A 139 -24.40 -56.41 -8.44
CA PHE A 139 -23.63 -55.25 -8.90
C PHE A 139 -24.42 -54.36 -9.87
N ILE A 140 -25.15 -54.95 -10.82
CA ILE A 140 -25.95 -54.19 -11.79
C ILE A 140 -27.15 -53.49 -11.11
N GLU A 141 -27.77 -54.15 -10.13
CA GLU A 141 -28.96 -53.63 -9.42
C GLU A 141 -28.61 -52.64 -8.30
N THR A 142 -27.44 -52.77 -7.65
CA THR A 142 -27.08 -52.00 -6.44
C THR A 142 -25.79 -51.18 -6.56
N GLY A 143 -24.97 -51.39 -7.59
CA GLY A 143 -23.67 -50.74 -7.75
C GLY A 143 -22.58 -51.24 -6.79
N SER A 144 -22.81 -52.32 -6.04
CA SER A 144 -21.86 -52.86 -5.04
C SER A 144 -21.53 -54.34 -5.29
N PHE A 145 -20.30 -54.75 -4.93
CA PHE A 145 -19.80 -56.13 -5.05
C PHE A 145 -19.72 -56.88 -3.70
N GLU A 146 -20.03 -56.23 -2.57
CA GLU A 146 -19.79 -56.82 -1.26
C GLU A 146 -20.81 -57.92 -0.90
N GLU A 147 -20.28 -59.05 -0.44
CA GLU A 147 -21.02 -60.14 0.21
C GLU A 147 -21.13 -59.84 1.70
N GLU A 148 -22.27 -59.28 2.12
CA GLU A 148 -22.90 -59.79 3.33
C GLU A 148 -23.74 -61.02 2.97
#